data_AF-A0A4D9EIR0-F1
#
_entry.id   AF-A0A4D9EIR0-F1
#
_cell.length_a   1.000
_cell.length_b   1.000
_cell.length_c   1.000
_cell.angle_alpha   90.00
_cell.angle_beta   90.00
_cell.angle_gamma   90.00
#
_symmetry.space_group_name_H-M   'P 1'
#
loop_
_entity.id
_entity.type
_entity.pdbx_description
1 polymer ?
#
loop_
_entity_poly.entity_id
_entity_poly.type
_entity_poly.pdbx_seq_one_letter_code
_entity_poly.pdbx_strand_id
1 'polypeptide(L)'
;MNHIIIGEASASTMWDNNAWVFFYDNSTDGEPPFLIQDFIHAFQPHAKLIVMLRDPVERLYSDYLYFASANKSAEDFHEKVAESLQLFENCMLDYSLRACVYNNTLNNAMPVRLQVGLYVVYLLDWLTVFDKGQILVLRLEDHASNVKYTMHMVFQFLDLGPISEKQEALITKSPASNTRRPEDRNLGPMLPTTKAILRDFYRPFNTKLAQVLFDDAFLWKKT
;
A
#
# COMPACT_ATOMS: atom_id res chain seq x y z
N MET A 1 -32.78 0.45 -16.64
CA MET A 1 -31.59 1.30 -16.83
C MET A 1 -30.39 0.45 -16.48
N ASN A 2 -29.42 0.30 -17.38
CA ASN A 2 -28.20 -0.44 -17.08
C ASN A 2 -27.33 0.42 -16.15
N HIS A 3 -27.01 -0.09 -14.97
CA HIS A 3 -26.09 0.57 -14.05
C HIS A 3 -24.67 0.35 -14.58
N ILE A 4 -24.08 1.39 -15.16
CA ILE A 4 -22.70 1.35 -15.66
C ILE A 4 -21.78 1.65 -14.48
N ILE A 5 -20.86 0.73 -14.20
CA ILE A 5 -19.76 0.95 -13.25
C ILE A 5 -18.55 1.37 -14.07
N ILE A 6 -18.02 2.54 -13.75
CA ILE A 6 -16.73 3.02 -14.23
C ILE A 6 -15.74 2.99 -13.08
N GLY A 7 -14.46 2.82 -13.39
CA GLY A 7 -13.42 2.73 -12.38
C GLY A 7 -12.07 3.17 -12.91
N GLU A 8 -11.21 3.48 -11.96
CA GLU A 8 -9.79 3.77 -12.11
C GLU A 8 -9.04 2.77 -11.21
N ALA A 9 -7.83 2.35 -11.59
CA ALA A 9 -7.12 1.25 -10.92
C ALA A 9 -5.65 1.56 -10.63
N SER A 10 -5.32 2.82 -10.36
CA SER A 10 -3.96 3.24 -10.05
C SER A 10 -3.57 2.84 -8.64
N ALA A 11 -2.48 2.08 -8.53
CA ALA A 11 -1.94 1.67 -7.24
C ALA A 11 -1.43 2.85 -6.40
N SER A 12 -1.10 3.99 -7.03
CA SER A 12 -0.59 5.19 -6.37
C SER A 12 -1.67 6.05 -5.73
N THR A 13 -2.92 5.98 -6.19
CA THR A 13 -4.03 6.83 -5.70
C THR A 13 -4.16 6.78 -4.17
N MET A 14 -3.93 5.62 -3.54
CA MET A 14 -4.07 5.48 -2.09
C MET A 14 -3.05 6.30 -1.27
N TRP A 15 -1.83 6.50 -1.79
CA TRP A 15 -0.69 6.98 -0.98
C TRP A 15 0.08 8.14 -1.61
N ASP A 16 0.04 8.32 -2.93
CA ASP A 16 0.84 9.32 -3.62
C ASP A 16 0.20 10.70 -3.55
N ASN A 17 0.65 11.48 -2.56
CA ASN A 17 0.24 12.86 -2.37
C ASN A 17 1.45 13.81 -2.42
N ASN A 18 2.57 13.38 -3.02
CA ASN A 18 3.85 14.09 -2.93
C ASN A 18 3.86 15.51 -3.53
N ALA A 19 2.86 15.86 -4.35
CA ALA A 19 2.77 17.16 -5.00
C ALA A 19 2.16 18.26 -4.12
N TRP A 20 1.66 17.95 -2.91
CA TRP A 20 0.94 18.91 -2.06
C TRP A 20 1.76 20.18 -1.76
N VAL A 21 3.08 20.06 -1.59
CA VAL A 21 4.01 21.17 -1.32
C VAL A 21 4.09 22.21 -2.45
N PHE A 22 3.62 21.87 -3.66
CA PHE A 22 3.56 22.82 -4.78
C PHE A 22 2.28 23.65 -4.78
N PHE A 23 1.27 23.24 -4.01
CA PHE A 23 -0.05 23.87 -3.99
C PHE A 23 -0.34 24.62 -2.70
N TYR A 24 0.35 24.28 -1.60
CA TYR A 24 0.11 24.83 -0.27
C TYR A 24 1.39 25.41 0.31
N ASP A 25 1.27 26.58 0.95
CA ASP A 25 2.38 27.26 1.62
C ASP A 25 2.87 26.46 2.84
N ASN A 26 4.11 26.72 3.28
CA ASN A 26 4.79 26.10 4.44
C ASN A 26 4.10 26.33 5.81
N SER A 27 2.88 26.81 5.87
CA SER A 27 2.16 27.14 7.10
C SER A 27 1.50 25.94 7.78
N THR A 28 1.62 24.73 7.23
CA THR A 28 0.88 23.54 7.68
C THR A 28 1.66 22.59 8.57
N ASP A 29 2.63 23.09 9.35
CA ASP A 29 3.49 22.28 10.24
C ASP A 29 4.12 21.03 9.56
N GLY A 30 4.35 21.11 8.24
CA GLY A 30 4.92 20.02 7.44
C GLY A 30 3.92 18.95 7.00
N GLU A 31 2.61 19.18 7.15
CA GLU A 31 1.57 18.23 6.79
C GLU A 31 0.68 18.72 5.63
N PRO A 32 0.21 17.82 4.74
CA PRO A 32 -0.74 18.20 3.69
C PRO A 32 -2.10 18.58 4.29
N PRO A 33 -2.65 19.77 3.96
CA PRO A 33 -3.96 20.21 4.43
C PRO A 33 -5.10 19.51 3.68
N PHE A 34 -4.85 19.12 2.43
CA PHE A 34 -5.75 18.35 1.59
C PHE A 34 -4.96 17.28 0.84
N LEU A 35 -5.62 16.16 0.59
CA LEU A 35 -5.09 14.97 -0.05
C LEU A 35 -6.04 14.53 -1.16
N ILE A 36 -5.61 13.58 -1.98
CA ILE A 36 -6.35 13.10 -3.14
C ILE A 36 -7.77 12.61 -2.80
N GLN A 37 -7.97 11.99 -1.64
CA GLN A 37 -9.29 11.54 -1.20
C GLN A 37 -10.28 12.69 -0.96
N ASP A 38 -9.81 13.88 -0.55
CA ASP A 38 -10.68 15.04 -0.36
C ASP A 38 -11.27 15.49 -1.70
N PHE A 39 -10.43 15.50 -2.73
CA PHE A 39 -10.86 15.83 -4.10
C PHE A 39 -11.80 14.75 -4.65
N ILE A 40 -11.46 13.47 -4.49
CA ILE A 40 -12.33 12.38 -4.97
C ILE A 40 -13.69 12.45 -4.25
N HIS A 41 -13.71 12.64 -2.94
CA HIS A 41 -14.97 12.75 -2.19
C HIS A 41 -15.80 13.96 -2.63
N ALA A 42 -15.17 15.10 -2.94
CA ALA A 42 -15.87 16.28 -3.43
C ALA A 42 -16.61 16.05 -4.77
N PHE A 43 -16.03 15.25 -5.68
CA PHE A 43 -16.64 14.96 -6.99
C PHE A 43 -17.48 13.68 -7.01
N GLN A 44 -17.11 12.68 -6.21
CA GLN A 44 -17.70 11.34 -6.17
C GLN A 44 -17.86 10.87 -4.72
N PRO A 45 -18.74 11.50 -3.92
CA PRO A 45 -18.86 11.19 -2.49
C PRO A 45 -19.33 9.76 -2.22
N HIS A 46 -20.00 9.13 -3.19
CA HIS A 46 -20.48 7.75 -3.11
C HIS A 46 -19.55 6.75 -3.81
N ALA A 47 -18.31 7.12 -4.12
CA ALA A 47 -17.33 6.20 -4.68
C ALA A 47 -17.13 4.99 -3.76
N LYS A 48 -16.92 3.82 -4.36
CA LYS A 48 -16.49 2.61 -3.67
C LYS A 48 -15.01 2.38 -3.95
N LEU A 49 -14.25 2.14 -2.89
CA LEU A 49 -12.79 2.07 -2.91
C LEU A 49 -12.38 0.64 -2.60
N ILE A 50 -11.50 0.07 -3.43
CA ILE A 50 -10.93 -1.26 -3.20
C ILE A 50 -9.44 -1.10 -3.05
N VAL A 51 -8.91 -1.51 -1.90
CA VAL A 51 -7.47 -1.43 -1.57
C VAL A 51 -6.95 -2.83 -1.35
N MET A 52 -5.92 -3.23 -2.09
CA MET A 52 -5.25 -4.51 -1.89
C MET A 52 -3.88 -4.28 -1.24
N LEU A 53 -3.74 -4.73 0.00
CA LEU A 53 -2.51 -4.63 0.79
C LEU A 53 -1.72 -5.94 0.73
N ARG A 54 -0.42 -5.86 0.95
CA ARG A 54 0.50 -7.00 1.04
C ARG A 54 1.30 -6.85 2.33
N ASP A 55 1.93 -7.90 2.84
CA ASP A 55 2.97 -7.76 3.86
C ASP A 55 3.93 -6.61 3.47
N PRO A 56 4.03 -5.53 4.27
CA PRO A 56 4.81 -4.35 3.90
C PRO A 56 6.31 -4.64 3.77
N VAL A 57 6.82 -5.68 4.46
CA VAL A 57 8.20 -6.13 4.34
C VAL A 57 8.45 -6.74 2.97
N GLU A 58 7.60 -7.71 2.58
CA GLU A 58 7.70 -8.37 1.27
C GLU A 58 7.35 -7.41 0.12
N ARG A 59 6.46 -6.44 0.36
CA ARG A 59 6.16 -5.36 -0.58
C ARG A 59 7.40 -4.50 -0.84
N LEU A 60 8.08 -4.03 0.21
CA LEU A 60 9.27 -3.18 0.07
C LEU A 60 10.40 -3.90 -0.69
N TYR A 61 10.62 -5.18 -0.41
CA TYR A 61 11.62 -5.95 -1.15
C TYR A 61 11.22 -6.17 -2.61
N SER A 62 9.94 -6.46 -2.87
CA SER A 62 9.43 -6.58 -4.23
C SER A 62 9.52 -5.26 -5.01
N ASP A 63 9.36 -4.14 -4.32
CA ASP A 63 9.49 -2.79 -4.85
C ASP A 63 10.94 -2.48 -5.24
N TYR A 64 11.89 -2.72 -4.34
CA TYR A 64 13.32 -2.66 -4.62
C TYR A 64 13.70 -3.49 -5.85
N LEU A 65 13.24 -4.74 -5.90
CA LEU A 65 13.50 -5.62 -7.04
C LEU A 65 12.86 -5.10 -8.33
N TYR A 66 11.76 -4.38 -8.28
CA TYR A 66 11.11 -3.87 -9.50
C TYR A 66 11.79 -2.61 -10.06
N PHE A 67 12.15 -1.66 -9.19
CA PHE A 67 12.62 -0.33 -9.60
C PHE A 67 14.14 -0.13 -9.58
N ALA A 68 14.92 -0.97 -8.86
CA ALA A 68 16.38 -0.82 -8.85
C ALA A 68 16.98 -1.08 -10.24
N SER A 69 17.86 -0.19 -10.69
CA SER A 69 18.32 -0.12 -12.08
C SER A 69 19.52 -1.03 -12.42
N ALA A 70 20.35 -1.42 -11.44
CA ALA A 70 21.45 -2.37 -11.63
C ALA A 70 21.97 -2.97 -10.31
N ASN A 71 22.72 -4.08 -10.39
CA ASN A 71 23.49 -4.70 -9.29
C ASN A 71 22.70 -5.00 -8.00
N LYS A 72 21.47 -5.51 -8.16
CA LYS A 72 20.63 -5.87 -7.02
C LYS A 72 21.26 -7.01 -6.21
N SER A 73 21.26 -6.90 -4.90
CA SER A 73 21.60 -8.00 -4.00
C SER A 73 20.85 -7.87 -2.67
N ALA A 74 20.87 -8.95 -1.87
CA ALA A 74 20.28 -8.92 -0.54
C ALA A 74 21.05 -7.97 0.40
N GLU A 75 22.36 -7.82 0.19
CA GLU A 75 23.26 -6.89 0.89
C GLU A 75 22.99 -5.44 0.49
N ASP A 76 22.89 -5.14 -0.81
CA ASP A 76 22.54 -3.77 -1.26
C ASP A 76 21.16 -3.35 -0.72
N PHE A 77 20.18 -4.26 -0.73
CA PHE A 77 18.89 -4.00 -0.11
C PHE A 77 19.00 -3.73 1.40
N HIS A 78 19.88 -4.45 2.12
CA HIS A 78 20.12 -4.23 3.55
C HIS A 78 20.63 -2.82 3.84
N GLU A 79 21.67 -2.38 3.12
CA GLU A 79 22.26 -1.06 3.29
C GLU A 79 21.24 0.06 3.01
N LYS A 80 20.48 -0.07 1.92
CA LYS A 80 19.44 0.91 1.57
C LYS A 80 18.31 0.96 2.60
N VAL A 81 17.95 -0.17 3.18
CA VAL A 81 16.97 -0.22 4.28
C VAL A 81 17.50 0.49 5.51
N ALA A 82 18.76 0.23 5.90
CA ALA A 82 19.37 0.89 7.05
C ALA A 82 19.44 2.43 6.87
N GLU A 83 19.87 2.89 5.68
CA GLU A 83 19.89 4.32 5.34
C GLU A 83 18.49 4.94 5.38
N SER A 84 17.49 4.30 4.78
CA SER A 84 16.11 4.82 4.76
C SER A 84 15.51 4.89 6.17
N LEU A 85 15.78 3.91 7.02
CA LEU A 85 15.34 3.92 8.42
C LEU A 85 15.97 5.07 9.18
N GLN A 86 17.28 5.29 9.04
CA GLN A 86 17.97 6.40 9.69
C GLN A 86 17.39 7.76 9.26
N LEU A 87 17.16 7.94 7.96
CA LEU A 87 16.54 9.17 7.43
C LEU A 87 15.13 9.39 8.00
N PHE A 88 14.32 8.33 8.05
CA PHE A 88 12.96 8.40 8.58
C PHE A 88 12.94 8.66 10.09
N GLU A 89 13.79 7.98 10.86
CA GLU A 89 13.95 8.19 12.30
C GLU A 89 14.40 9.62 12.64
N ASN A 90 15.33 10.17 11.87
CA ASN A 90 15.75 11.57 12.03
C ASN A 90 14.59 12.55 11.79
N CYS A 91 13.72 12.30 10.79
CA CYS A 91 12.54 13.12 10.59
C CYS A 91 11.59 13.06 11.80
N MET A 92 11.39 11.87 12.36
CA MET A 92 10.50 11.64 13.51
C MET A 92 10.97 12.31 14.80
N LEU A 93 12.19 12.86 14.86
CA LEU A 93 12.67 13.65 16.00
C LEU A 93 12.04 15.04 16.04
N ASP A 94 11.80 15.65 14.88
CA ASP A 94 11.36 17.04 14.76
C ASP A 94 9.91 17.16 14.27
N TYR A 95 9.38 16.13 13.61
CA TYR A 95 8.09 16.16 12.93
C TYR A 95 7.18 15.00 13.34
N SER A 96 5.88 15.17 13.07
CA SER A 96 4.88 14.12 13.27
C SER A 96 5.10 12.95 12.29
N LEU A 97 4.52 11.79 12.61
CA LEU A 97 4.46 10.65 11.68
C LEU A 97 3.86 11.03 10.33
N ARG A 98 2.75 11.77 10.35
CA ARG A 98 2.04 12.16 9.12
C ARG A 98 2.89 13.12 8.28
N ALA A 99 3.55 14.09 8.92
CA ALA A 99 4.49 15.00 8.27
C ALA A 99 5.64 14.23 7.60
N CYS A 100 6.28 13.28 8.29
CA CYS A 100 7.36 12.48 7.70
C CYS A 100 6.89 11.60 6.54
N VAL A 101 5.71 10.98 6.64
CA VAL A 101 5.15 10.13 5.57
C VAL A 101 4.88 10.92 4.29
N TYR A 102 4.40 12.16 4.42
CA TYR A 102 4.07 13.03 3.29
C TYR A 102 5.21 14.00 2.90
N ASN A 103 6.39 13.86 3.50
CA ASN A 103 7.54 14.69 3.16
C ASN A 103 8.18 14.20 1.85
N ASN A 104 7.88 14.86 0.73
CA ASN A 104 8.40 14.51 -0.59
C ASN A 104 9.94 14.58 -0.66
N THR A 105 10.57 15.53 0.02
CA THR A 105 12.04 15.66 0.05
C THR A 105 12.66 14.44 0.73
N LEU A 106 12.13 14.02 1.88
CA LEU A 106 12.54 12.81 2.57
C LEU A 106 12.30 11.56 1.71
N ASN A 107 11.11 11.45 1.11
CA ASN A 107 10.73 10.32 0.27
C ASN A 107 11.65 10.14 -0.95
N ASN A 108 12.14 11.24 -1.53
CA ASN A 108 13.10 11.20 -2.65
C ASN A 108 14.54 10.95 -2.19
N ALA A 109 14.88 11.28 -0.94
CA ALA A 109 16.18 11.02 -0.36
C ALA A 109 16.34 9.55 0.07
N MET A 110 15.26 8.89 0.51
CA MET A 110 15.30 7.49 0.92
C MET A 110 15.56 6.57 -0.27
N PRO A 111 16.59 5.69 -0.23
CA PRO A 111 16.90 4.79 -1.34
C PRO A 111 15.91 3.64 -1.51
N VAL A 112 15.00 3.42 -0.56
CA VAL A 112 13.82 2.54 -0.71
C VAL A 112 12.56 3.24 -0.22
N ARG A 113 11.41 2.91 -0.82
CA ARG A 113 10.11 3.55 -0.51
C ARG A 113 9.47 2.96 0.75
N LEU A 114 10.12 3.14 1.89
CA LEU A 114 9.72 2.62 3.21
C LEU A 114 8.31 3.11 3.60
N GLN A 115 8.04 4.40 3.42
CA GLN A 115 6.81 5.07 3.81
C GLN A 115 5.54 4.45 3.19
N VAL A 116 5.64 3.89 1.97
CA VAL A 116 4.48 3.30 1.27
C VAL A 116 3.92 2.09 2.02
N GLY A 117 4.74 1.43 2.86
CA GLY A 117 4.30 0.32 3.72
C GLY A 117 3.52 0.76 4.97
N LEU A 118 3.45 2.06 5.27
CA LEU A 118 2.78 2.62 6.44
C LEU A 118 1.27 2.77 6.19
N TYR A 119 0.62 1.69 5.78
CA TYR A 119 -0.76 1.67 5.26
C TYR A 119 -1.78 2.36 6.17
N VAL A 120 -1.60 2.24 7.48
CA VAL A 120 -2.54 2.79 8.46
C VAL A 120 -2.59 4.31 8.43
N VAL A 121 -1.48 4.99 8.08
CA VAL A 121 -1.44 6.45 7.98
C VAL A 121 -2.37 6.89 6.85
N TYR A 122 -2.19 6.30 5.67
CA TYR A 122 -3.06 6.56 4.52
C TYR A 122 -4.50 6.17 4.81
N LEU A 123 -4.75 4.95 5.32
CA LEU A 123 -6.12 4.47 5.55
C LEU A 123 -6.91 5.37 6.52
N LEU A 124 -6.26 5.88 7.57
CA LEU A 124 -6.92 6.80 8.51
C LEU A 124 -7.33 8.10 7.81
N ASP A 125 -6.46 8.64 6.95
CA ASP A 125 -6.75 9.83 6.15
C ASP A 125 -7.87 9.60 5.12
N TRP A 126 -8.02 8.39 4.57
CA TRP A 126 -9.17 8.03 3.73
C TRP A 126 -10.48 7.90 4.52
N LEU A 127 -10.39 7.38 5.75
CA LEU A 127 -11.55 7.21 6.65
C LEU A 127 -12.06 8.52 7.28
N THR A 128 -11.34 9.64 7.13
CA THR A 128 -11.86 10.95 7.56
C THR A 128 -12.95 11.48 6.64
N VAL A 129 -12.97 11.03 5.37
CA VAL A 129 -13.89 11.52 4.34
C VAL A 129 -14.80 10.44 3.75
N PHE A 130 -14.39 9.18 3.73
CA PHE A 130 -15.22 8.07 3.26
C PHE A 130 -15.67 7.19 4.41
N ASP A 131 -16.94 6.75 4.35
CA ASP A 131 -17.46 5.80 5.31
C ASP A 131 -16.72 4.46 5.20
N LYS A 132 -16.54 3.75 6.32
CA LYS A 132 -15.91 2.42 6.33
C LYS A 132 -16.57 1.44 5.35
N GLY A 133 -17.89 1.54 5.16
CA GLY A 133 -18.64 0.72 4.21
C GLY A 133 -18.33 0.99 2.74
N GLN A 134 -17.66 2.10 2.43
CA GLN A 134 -17.19 2.46 1.08
C GLN A 134 -15.77 1.99 0.79
N ILE A 135 -15.10 1.33 1.74
CA ILE A 135 -13.72 0.86 1.57
C ILE A 135 -13.65 -0.65 1.81
N LEU A 136 -13.35 -1.39 0.74
CA LEU A 136 -13.00 -2.80 0.82
C LEU A 136 -11.48 -2.94 0.88
N VAL A 137 -10.97 -3.47 1.98
CA VAL A 137 -9.54 -3.78 2.12
C VAL A 137 -9.32 -5.29 1.98
N LEU A 138 -8.49 -5.67 1.02
CA LEU A 138 -8.12 -7.06 0.71
C LEU A 138 -6.64 -7.28 1.01
N ARG A 139 -6.27 -8.54 1.30
CA ARG A 139 -4.87 -8.96 1.32
C ARG A 139 -4.50 -9.66 0.01
N LEU A 140 -3.32 -9.33 -0.51
CA LEU A 140 -2.77 -9.94 -1.70
C LEU A 140 -2.49 -11.43 -1.46
N GLU A 141 -2.08 -11.82 -0.26
CA GLU A 141 -1.85 -13.21 0.11
C GLU A 141 -3.13 -14.06 0.01
N ASP A 142 -4.26 -13.50 0.44
CA ASP A 142 -5.57 -14.15 0.32
C ASP A 142 -6.02 -14.23 -1.13
N HIS A 143 -5.82 -13.16 -1.90
CA HIS A 143 -6.12 -13.16 -3.33
C HIS A 143 -5.29 -14.19 -4.09
N ALA A 144 -3.99 -14.28 -3.80
CA ALA A 144 -3.10 -15.25 -4.44
C ALA A 144 -3.43 -16.70 -4.06
N SER A 145 -3.86 -16.95 -2.82
CA SER A 145 -4.24 -18.30 -2.37
C SER A 145 -5.63 -18.71 -2.86
N ASN A 146 -6.56 -17.76 -2.98
CA ASN A 146 -7.95 -18.01 -3.37
C ASN A 146 -8.55 -16.80 -4.11
N VAL A 147 -8.22 -16.71 -5.40
CA VAL A 147 -8.75 -15.67 -6.31
C VAL A 147 -10.28 -15.70 -6.36
N LYS A 148 -10.88 -16.90 -6.36
CA LYS A 148 -12.33 -17.07 -6.34
C LYS A 148 -12.94 -16.34 -5.15
N TYR A 149 -12.51 -16.68 -3.94
CA TYR A 149 -13.04 -16.10 -2.70
C TYR A 149 -12.99 -14.57 -2.68
N THR A 150 -11.81 -14.00 -2.95
CA THR A 150 -11.63 -12.55 -2.94
C THR A 150 -12.42 -11.83 -4.03
N MET A 151 -12.59 -12.45 -5.21
CA MET A 151 -13.41 -11.87 -6.28
C MET A 151 -14.90 -11.93 -5.99
N HIS A 152 -15.38 -12.95 -5.25
CA HIS A 152 -16.75 -12.94 -4.71
C HIS A 152 -16.96 -11.77 -3.74
N MET A 153 -15.99 -11.47 -2.88
CA MET A 153 -16.05 -10.29 -2.00
C MET A 153 -16.12 -8.98 -2.80
N VAL A 154 -15.31 -8.84 -3.85
CA VAL A 154 -15.34 -7.67 -4.75
C VAL A 154 -16.71 -7.51 -5.41
N PHE A 155 -17.28 -8.60 -5.94
CA PHE A 155 -18.59 -8.55 -6.58
C PHE A 155 -19.69 -8.16 -5.61
N GLN A 156 -19.70 -8.75 -4.41
CA GLN A 156 -20.63 -8.39 -3.37
C GLN A 156 -20.48 -6.92 -2.96
N PHE A 157 -19.23 -6.46 -2.75
CA PHE A 157 -18.95 -5.09 -2.36
C PHE A 157 -19.40 -4.07 -3.40
N LEU A 158 -19.26 -4.38 -4.70
CA LEU A 158 -19.71 -3.52 -5.79
C LEU A 158 -21.22 -3.66 -6.10
N ASP A 159 -21.98 -4.43 -5.30
CA ASP A 159 -23.39 -4.76 -5.55
C ASP A 159 -23.63 -5.36 -6.95
N LEU A 160 -22.66 -6.16 -7.43
CA LEU A 160 -22.78 -6.90 -8.67
C LEU A 160 -23.62 -8.16 -8.48
N GLY A 161 -24.29 -8.58 -9.56
CA GLY A 161 -24.97 -9.88 -9.59
C GLY A 161 -24.00 -11.06 -9.40
N PRO A 162 -24.52 -12.27 -9.15
CA PRO A 162 -23.68 -13.44 -8.89
C PRO A 162 -22.72 -13.74 -10.04
N ILE A 163 -21.51 -14.20 -9.70
CA ILE A 163 -20.51 -14.61 -10.69
C ILE A 163 -20.94 -15.95 -11.30
N SER A 164 -21.15 -15.99 -12.62
CA SER A 164 -21.39 -17.25 -13.32
C SER A 164 -20.12 -18.13 -13.34
N GLU A 165 -20.29 -19.45 -13.46
CA GLU A 165 -19.14 -20.38 -13.54
C GLU A 165 -18.15 -20.01 -14.66
N LYS A 166 -18.66 -19.54 -15.80
CA LYS A 166 -17.84 -19.09 -16.93
C LYS A 166 -17.02 -17.84 -16.57
N GLN A 167 -17.63 -16.85 -15.92
CA GLN A 167 -16.91 -15.64 -15.48
C GLN A 167 -15.86 -15.97 -14.43
N GLU A 168 -16.21 -16.83 -13.46
CA GLU A 168 -15.29 -17.27 -12.42
C GLU A 168 -14.08 -18.00 -13.02
N ALA A 169 -14.31 -18.89 -13.99
CA ALA A 169 -13.24 -19.58 -14.69
C ALA A 169 -12.32 -18.64 -15.48
N LEU A 170 -12.85 -17.55 -16.06
CA LEU A 170 -12.06 -16.54 -16.77
C LEU A 170 -11.22 -15.71 -15.79
N ILE A 171 -11.82 -15.27 -14.69
CA ILE A 171 -11.15 -14.49 -13.65
C ILE A 171 -10.00 -15.31 -13.03
N THR A 172 -10.26 -16.56 -12.65
CA THR A 172 -9.28 -17.41 -11.96
C THR A 172 -8.15 -17.92 -12.85
N LYS A 173 -8.35 -17.98 -14.18
CA LYS A 173 -7.31 -18.36 -15.16
C LYS A 173 -6.49 -17.18 -15.69
N SER A 174 -6.86 -15.95 -15.33
CA SER A 174 -6.13 -14.77 -15.80
C SER A 174 -4.71 -14.77 -15.23
N PRO A 175 -3.67 -14.61 -16.08
CA PRO A 175 -2.30 -14.66 -15.61
C PRO A 175 -1.98 -13.46 -14.71
N ALA A 176 -1.14 -13.69 -13.71
CA ALA A 176 -0.62 -12.61 -12.88
C ALA A 176 0.21 -11.63 -13.73
N SER A 177 -0.08 -10.35 -13.60
CA SER A 177 0.71 -9.27 -14.21
C SER A 177 1.76 -8.75 -13.22
N ASN A 178 2.77 -8.03 -13.73
CA ASN A 178 3.83 -7.43 -12.92
C ASN A 178 4.57 -8.42 -12.01
N THR A 179 4.71 -9.68 -12.44
CA THR A 179 5.50 -10.66 -11.70
C THR A 179 6.99 -10.34 -11.78
N ARG A 180 7.76 -10.75 -10.75
CA ARG A 180 9.22 -10.58 -10.73
C ARG A 180 9.84 -11.17 -11.99
N ARG A 181 10.81 -10.45 -12.56
CA ARG A 181 11.61 -10.91 -13.69
C ARG A 181 12.44 -12.14 -13.28
N PRO A 182 12.80 -13.04 -14.21
CA PRO A 182 13.56 -14.25 -13.86
C PRO A 182 14.84 -13.97 -13.07
N GLU A 183 15.60 -12.94 -13.46
CA GLU A 183 16.82 -12.50 -12.78
C GLU A 183 16.56 -12.09 -11.32
N ASP A 184 15.45 -11.40 -11.06
CA ASP A 184 15.06 -10.96 -9.71
C ASP A 184 14.58 -12.13 -8.84
N ARG A 185 14.10 -13.23 -9.46
CA ARG A 185 13.76 -14.46 -8.73
C ARG A 185 15.01 -15.20 -8.28
N ASN A 186 16.05 -15.20 -9.12
CA ASN A 186 17.31 -15.90 -8.83
C ASN A 186 18.10 -15.24 -7.69
N LEU A 187 17.88 -13.95 -7.40
CA LEU A 187 18.44 -13.27 -6.23
C LEU A 187 17.98 -13.88 -4.90
N GLY A 188 16.82 -14.53 -4.89
CA GLY A 188 16.28 -15.17 -3.70
C GLY A 188 15.74 -14.18 -2.66
N PRO A 189 15.57 -14.62 -1.40
CA PRO A 189 15.01 -13.80 -0.33
C PRO A 189 16.01 -12.73 0.13
N MET A 190 15.49 -11.67 0.76
CA MET A 190 16.30 -10.70 1.50
C MET A 190 17.03 -11.37 2.68
N LEU A 191 18.06 -10.71 3.22
CA LEU A 191 18.74 -11.22 4.41
C LEU A 191 17.77 -11.38 5.60
N PRO A 192 17.90 -12.45 6.41
CA PRO A 192 17.06 -12.65 7.60
C PRO A 192 17.10 -11.46 8.56
N THR A 193 18.27 -10.83 8.73
CA THR A 193 18.45 -9.63 9.55
C THR A 193 17.63 -8.45 9.01
N THR A 194 17.67 -8.20 7.69
CA THR A 194 16.85 -7.16 7.06
C THR A 194 15.36 -7.42 7.29
N LYS A 195 14.92 -8.69 7.15
CA LYS A 195 13.53 -9.07 7.40
C LYS A 195 13.12 -8.80 8.85
N ALA A 196 13.98 -9.11 9.81
CA ALA A 196 13.72 -8.86 11.23
C ALA A 196 13.59 -7.36 11.54
N ILE A 197 14.54 -6.54 11.07
CA ILE A 197 14.52 -5.08 11.25
C ILE A 197 13.23 -4.47 10.67
N LEU A 198 12.89 -4.83 9.43
CA LEU A 198 11.68 -4.31 8.79
C LEU A 198 10.40 -4.78 9.49
N ARG A 199 10.35 -6.03 9.97
CA ARG A 199 9.21 -6.51 10.77
C ARG A 199 9.05 -5.70 12.05
N ASP A 200 10.14 -5.40 12.75
CA ASP A 200 10.09 -4.60 13.97
C ASP A 200 9.65 -3.16 13.69
N PHE A 201 10.17 -2.55 12.63
CA PHE A 201 9.74 -1.23 12.15
C PHE A 201 8.24 -1.19 11.83
N TYR A 202 7.73 -2.13 11.03
CA TYR A 202 6.31 -2.14 10.63
C TYR A 202 5.33 -2.62 11.71
N ARG A 203 5.81 -3.35 12.73
CA ARG A 203 4.97 -3.95 13.79
C ARG A 203 3.97 -2.99 14.44
N PRO A 204 4.35 -1.80 14.94
CA PRO A 204 3.38 -0.89 15.56
C PRO A 204 2.30 -0.43 14.57
N PHE A 205 2.68 -0.17 13.31
CA PHE A 205 1.75 0.28 12.28
C PHE A 205 0.78 -0.84 11.85
N ASN A 206 1.29 -2.06 11.68
CA ASN A 206 0.47 -3.25 11.39
C ASN A 206 -0.49 -3.56 12.54
N THR A 207 -0.04 -3.37 13.79
CA THR A 207 -0.90 -3.52 14.97
C THR A 207 -2.05 -2.53 14.94
N LYS A 208 -1.77 -1.25 14.65
CA LYS A 208 -2.82 -0.24 14.52
C LYS A 208 -3.73 -0.51 13.31
N LEU A 209 -3.18 -0.97 12.19
CA LEU A 209 -3.96 -1.34 11.00
C LEU A 209 -4.96 -2.45 11.32
N ALA A 210 -4.50 -3.53 11.94
CA ALA A 210 -5.35 -4.66 12.35
C ALA A 210 -6.47 -4.21 13.29
N GLN A 211 -6.19 -3.27 14.21
CA GLN A 211 -7.21 -2.69 15.09
C GLN A 211 -8.25 -1.87 14.31
N VAL A 212 -7.83 -1.01 13.38
CA VAL A 212 -8.73 -0.19 12.55
C VAL A 212 -9.63 -1.07 11.68
N LEU A 213 -9.07 -2.13 11.11
CA LEU A 213 -9.77 -3.07 10.25
C LEU A 213 -10.59 -4.11 11.04
N PHE A 214 -10.31 -4.28 12.33
CA PHE A 214 -10.81 -5.38 13.17
C PHE A 214 -10.47 -6.76 12.59
N ASP A 215 -9.24 -6.89 12.09
CA ASP A 215 -8.76 -8.11 11.45
C ASP A 215 -7.26 -8.34 11.75
N ASP A 216 -6.99 -9.35 12.59
CA ASP A 216 -5.65 -9.79 12.99
C ASP A 216 -4.82 -10.34 11.81
N ALA A 217 -5.43 -10.62 10.67
CA ALA A 217 -4.73 -11.10 9.49
C ALA A 217 -3.77 -10.03 8.91
N PHE A 218 -4.01 -8.74 9.21
CA PHE A 218 -3.12 -7.62 8.89
C PHE A 218 -1.98 -7.43 9.92
N LEU A 219 -1.79 -8.37 10.85
CA LEU A 219 -0.56 -8.42 11.67
C LEU A 219 0.58 -9.12 10.96
N TRP A 220 0.31 -9.86 9.88
CA TRP A 220 1.30 -10.63 9.11
C TRP A 220 2.21 -11.53 9.98
N LYS A 221 1.62 -12.16 11.01
CA LYS A 221 2.35 -13.06 11.95
C LYS A 221 2.92 -14.33 11.30
N LYS A 222 2.40 -14.74 10.14
CA LYS A 222 2.67 -16.04 9.49
C LYS A 222 3.48 -15.92 8.19
N THR A 223 3.80 -14.72 7.73
CA THR A 223 4.66 -14.45 6.57
C THR A 223 6.09 -14.19 7.00
#